data_AF-A0A9D7DG68-F1
#
_entry.id   AF-A0A9D7DG68-F1
#
_cell.length_a   1.000
_cell.length_b   1.000
_cell.length_c   1.000
_cell.angle_alpha   90.00
_cell.angle_beta   90.00
_cell.angle_gamma   90.00
#
_symmetry.space_group_name_H-M   'P 1'
#
loop_
_entity.id
_entity.type
_entity.pdbx_description
1 polymer ?
#
loop_
_entity_poly.entity_id
_entity_poly.type
_entity_poly.pdbx_seq_one_letter_code
_entity_poly.pdbx_strand_id
1 'polypeptide(L)'
;MIIIVDAQRAAGKQFSALADYVAMAALAQLNPESDTSRYATILNMFEPGAATVALTDWDVAYLQGLYDAPRASRNSRQQEAAIARSMSGGLTEGQDQ
;
A
#
# COMPACT_ATOMS: atom_id res chain seq x y z
N MET A 1 8.50 5.90 15.12
CA MET A 1 9.04 5.18 13.94
C MET A 1 10.11 6.06 13.31
N ILE A 2 11.21 5.48 12.86
CA ILE A 2 12.26 6.16 12.09
C ILE A 2 12.47 5.32 10.83
N ILE A 3 12.53 5.96 9.66
CA ILE A 3 12.82 5.31 8.39
C ILE A 3 14.20 5.74 7.95
N ILE A 4 15.05 4.78 7.61
CA ILE A 4 16.36 5.01 7.02
C ILE A 4 16.30 4.54 5.59
N VAL A 5 16.67 5.42 4.66
CA VAL A 5 16.70 5.11 3.22
C VAL A 5 18.15 5.04 2.77
N ASP A 6 18.50 3.94 2.12
CA ASP A 6 19.76 3.81 1.40
C ASP A 6 19.65 4.52 0.03
N ALA A 7 20.31 5.67 -0.08
CA ALA A 7 20.29 6.49 -1.29
C ALA A 7 20.89 5.78 -2.51
N GLN A 8 21.84 4.86 -2.32
CA GLN A 8 22.43 4.12 -3.44
C GLN A 8 21.42 3.13 -4.02
N ARG A 9 20.61 2.49 -3.16
CA ARG A 9 19.56 1.55 -3.58
C ARG A 9 18.33 2.26 -4.14
N ALA A 10 18.08 3.50 -3.72
CA ALA A 10 17.01 4.34 -4.26
C ALA A 10 17.42 5.10 -5.54
N ALA A 11 18.68 5.02 -5.96
CA ALA A 11 19.17 5.75 -7.12
C ALA A 11 18.37 5.41 -8.40
N GLY A 12 18.03 6.44 -9.17
CA GLY A 12 17.24 6.31 -10.40
C GLY A 12 15.73 6.22 -10.19
N LYS A 13 15.23 6.20 -8.95
CA LYS A 13 13.80 6.34 -8.65
C LYS A 13 13.41 7.81 -8.50
N GLN A 14 12.18 8.13 -8.88
CA GLN A 14 11.63 9.46 -8.65
C GLN A 14 11.44 9.69 -7.16
N PHE A 15 11.84 10.87 -6.68
CA PHE A 15 11.72 11.20 -5.25
C PHE A 15 10.27 11.16 -4.76
N SER A 16 9.31 11.57 -5.59
CA SER A 16 7.88 11.46 -5.31
C SER A 16 7.44 10.00 -5.10
N ALA A 17 7.85 9.10 -6.00
CA ALA A 17 7.54 7.67 -5.88
C ALA A 17 8.14 7.05 -4.61
N LEU A 18 9.36 7.48 -4.24
CA LEU A 18 9.99 7.08 -2.98
C LEU A 18 9.20 7.60 -1.76
N ALA A 19 8.71 8.84 -1.81
CA ALA A 19 7.88 9.41 -0.75
C ALA A 19 6.56 8.63 -0.59
N ASP A 20 5.92 8.24 -1.70
CA ASP A 20 4.69 7.44 -1.71
C ASP A 20 4.94 6.03 -1.14
N TYR A 21 6.02 5.37 -1.53
CA TYR A 21 6.43 4.09 -0.94
C TYR A 21 6.66 4.21 0.57
N VAL A 22 7.36 5.26 1.00
CA VAL A 22 7.64 5.55 2.40
C VAL A 22 6.35 5.83 3.18
N ALA A 23 5.38 6.54 2.59
CA ALA A 23 4.07 6.77 3.19
C ALA A 23 3.35 5.44 3.45
N MET A 24 3.34 4.52 2.49
CA MET A 24 2.77 3.18 2.69
C MET A 24 3.48 2.42 3.81
N ALA A 25 4.82 2.40 3.83
CA ALA A 25 5.58 1.74 4.89
C ALA A 25 5.28 2.33 6.28
N ALA A 26 5.09 3.65 6.39
CA ALA A 26 4.80 4.34 7.64
C ALA A 26 3.37 4.13 8.14
N LEU A 27 2.40 4.14 7.24
CA LEU A 27 0.98 4.08 7.58
C LEU A 27 0.48 2.64 7.78
N ALA A 28 0.99 1.70 6.97
CA ALA A 28 0.49 0.33 6.96
C ALA A 28 1.25 -0.67 7.84
N GLN A 29 2.42 -0.30 8.39
CA GLN A 29 3.28 -1.23 9.17
C GLN A 29 3.49 -2.58 8.45
N LEU A 30 3.91 -2.48 7.18
CA LEU A 30 3.98 -3.61 6.24
C LEU A 30 4.93 -4.71 6.71
N ASN A 31 4.57 -5.97 6.40
CA ASN A 31 5.52 -7.08 6.40
C ASN A 31 6.28 -7.09 5.07
N PRO A 32 7.61 -6.85 5.05
CA PRO A 32 8.40 -6.76 3.82
C PRO A 32 8.50 -8.07 3.04
N GLU A 33 8.17 -9.22 3.64
CA GLU A 33 8.17 -10.52 2.97
C GLU A 33 6.85 -10.84 2.25
N SER A 34 5.89 -9.92 2.25
CA SER A 34 4.58 -10.13 1.63
C SER A 34 4.68 -10.01 0.12
N ASP A 35 4.15 -11.01 -0.60
CA ASP A 35 4.04 -10.96 -2.05
C ASP A 35 2.91 -10.01 -2.49
N THR A 36 3.30 -8.88 -3.06
CA THR A 36 2.41 -7.85 -3.62
C THR A 36 2.43 -7.79 -5.14
N SER A 37 3.16 -8.70 -5.80
CA SER A 37 3.41 -8.68 -7.25
C SER A 37 2.13 -8.72 -8.10
N ARG A 38 1.05 -9.33 -7.57
CA ARG A 38 -0.25 -9.44 -8.24
C ARG A 38 -1.11 -8.18 -8.19
N TYR A 39 -0.69 -7.15 -7.47
CA TYR A 39 -1.45 -5.92 -7.27
C TYR A 39 -0.76 -4.74 -7.93
N ALA A 40 -1.53 -3.81 -8.48
CA ALA A 40 -1.00 -2.53 -8.91
C ALA A 40 -0.81 -1.65 -7.68
N THR A 41 0.36 -1.70 -7.05
CA THR A 41 0.70 -0.96 -5.81
C THR A 41 2.07 -0.30 -5.93
N ILE A 42 2.25 0.84 -5.24
CA ILE A 42 3.58 1.48 -5.11
C ILE A 42 4.60 0.56 -4.44
N LEU A 43 4.16 -0.45 -3.67
CA LEU A 43 5.04 -1.39 -2.98
C LEU A 43 5.88 -2.24 -3.93
N ASN A 44 5.45 -2.39 -5.18
CA ASN A 44 6.21 -3.07 -6.21
C ASN A 44 7.31 -2.20 -6.84
N MET A 45 7.49 -0.92 -6.44
CA MET A 45 8.40 0.03 -7.10
C MET A 45 9.85 -0.48 -7.24
N PHE A 46 10.31 -1.32 -6.32
CA PHE A 46 11.66 -1.90 -6.33
C PHE A 46 11.76 -3.22 -7.12
N GLU A 47 10.65 -3.79 -7.55
CA GLU A 47 10.64 -5.02 -8.37
C GLU A 47 11.15 -4.76 -9.80
N PRO A 48 11.82 -5.74 -10.43
CA PRO A 48 12.23 -5.65 -11.82
C PRO A 48 11.03 -5.42 -12.74
N GLY A 49 11.10 -4.37 -13.58
CA GLY A 49 10.04 -4.05 -14.55
C GLY A 49 8.82 -3.35 -13.96
N ALA A 50 8.85 -2.96 -12.68
CA ALA A 50 7.77 -2.19 -12.07
C ALA A 50 7.57 -0.83 -12.75
N ALA A 51 6.32 -0.53 -13.12
CA ALA A 51 5.92 0.72 -13.76
C ALA A 51 5.27 1.71 -12.79
N THR A 52 4.99 1.31 -11.55
CA THR A 52 4.30 2.16 -10.57
C THR A 52 5.23 3.28 -10.09
N VAL A 53 4.79 4.53 -10.28
CA VAL A 53 5.56 5.75 -9.93
C VAL A 53 4.81 6.70 -9.01
N ALA A 54 3.63 6.31 -8.55
CA ALA A 54 2.80 7.05 -7.60
C ALA A 54 1.89 6.09 -6.83
N LEU A 55 1.25 6.57 -5.75
CA LEU A 55 0.14 5.85 -5.14
C LEU A 55 -0.92 5.47 -6.18
N THR A 56 -1.43 4.26 -6.04
CA THR A 56 -2.49 3.70 -6.88
C THR A 56 -3.82 3.69 -6.13
N ASP A 57 -4.91 3.45 -6.85
CA ASP A 57 -6.22 3.25 -6.23
C ASP A 57 -6.20 2.08 -5.25
N TRP A 58 -5.39 1.04 -5.51
CA TRP A 58 -5.20 -0.07 -4.59
C TRP A 58 -4.57 0.38 -3.27
N ASP A 59 -3.54 1.23 -3.34
CA ASP A 59 -2.85 1.77 -2.15
C ASP A 59 -3.79 2.62 -1.30
N VAL A 60 -4.55 3.52 -1.95
CA VAL A 60 -5.53 4.39 -1.30
C VAL A 60 -6.64 3.57 -0.64
N ALA A 61 -7.23 2.62 -1.38
CA ALA A 61 -8.29 1.76 -0.87
C ALA A 61 -7.79 0.89 0.30
N TYR A 62 -6.55 0.39 0.22
CA TYR A 62 -5.95 -0.38 1.30
C TYR A 62 -5.81 0.46 2.58
N LEU A 63 -5.27 1.68 2.47
CA LEU A 63 -5.14 2.58 3.62
C LEU A 63 -6.51 2.95 4.20
N GLN A 64 -7.49 3.32 3.37
CA GLN A 64 -8.85 3.59 3.84
C GLN A 64 -9.42 2.40 4.61
N GLY A 65 -9.38 1.20 4.01
CA GLY A 65 -9.84 -0.02 4.66
C GLY A 65 -9.11 -0.31 5.97
N LEU A 66 -7.79 -0.09 6.02
CA LEU A 66 -6.97 -0.30 7.21
C LEU A 66 -7.37 0.64 8.36
N TYR A 67 -7.61 1.92 8.07
CA TYR A 67 -7.94 2.92 9.07
C TYR A 67 -9.42 2.88 9.50
N ASP A 68 -10.31 2.43 8.62
CA ASP A 68 -11.74 2.25 8.92
C ASP A 68 -12.06 0.92 9.61
N ALA A 69 -11.17 -0.08 9.52
CA ALA A 69 -11.38 -1.37 10.11
C ALA A 69 -11.56 -1.27 11.65
N PRO A 70 -12.59 -1.92 12.23
CA PRO A 70 -12.83 -1.87 13.66
C PRO A 70 -11.63 -2.40 14.47
N ARG A 71 -11.00 -1.50 15.23
CA ARG A 71 -9.83 -1.80 16.10
C ARG A 71 -10.13 -2.88 17.17
N ALA A 72 -11.41 -3.12 17.46
CA ALA A 72 -11.87 -4.08 18.44
C ALA A 72 -12.02 -5.52 17.91
N SER A 73 -11.67 -5.78 16.63
CA SER A 73 -11.69 -7.14 16.10
C SER A 73 -10.68 -8.01 16.83
N ARG A 74 -11.14 -8.91 17.68
CA ARG A 74 -10.32 -9.88 18.43
C ARG A 74 -9.63 -10.92 17.52
N ASN A 75 -9.87 -10.86 16.21
CA ASN A 75 -9.43 -11.85 15.24
C ASN A 75 -8.88 -11.17 13.98
N SER A 76 -7.61 -11.43 13.66
CA SER A 76 -6.92 -10.88 12.47
C SER A 76 -7.65 -11.22 11.17
N ARG A 77 -8.26 -12.41 11.05
CA ARG A 77 -9.02 -12.79 9.85
C ARG A 77 -10.26 -11.93 9.64
N GLN A 78 -10.92 -11.53 10.73
CA GLN A 78 -12.10 -10.67 10.65
C GLN A 78 -11.69 -9.24 10.27
N GLN A 79 -10.52 -8.79 10.73
CA GLN A 79 -9.96 -7.49 10.34
C GLN A 79 -9.57 -7.49 8.85
N GLU A 80 -8.83 -8.51 8.39
CA GLU A 80 -8.47 -8.68 6.97
C GLU A 80 -9.71 -8.72 6.08
N ALA A 81 -10.75 -9.48 6.47
CA ALA A 81 -11.99 -9.55 5.72
C ALA A 81 -12.76 -8.21 5.69
N ALA A 82 -12.67 -7.39 6.74
CA ALA A 82 -13.27 -6.06 6.75
C ALA A 82 -12.52 -5.09 5.82
N ILE A 83 -11.18 -5.10 5.86
CA ILE A 83 -10.33 -4.31 4.95
C ILE A 83 -10.63 -4.68 3.49
N ALA A 84 -10.61 -5.98 3.16
CA ALA A 84 -10.87 -6.45 1.80
C ALA A 84 -12.26 -6.04 1.29
N ARG A 85 -13.28 -6.07 2.17
CA ARG A 85 -14.64 -5.63 1.81
C ARG A 85 -14.70 -4.12 1.53
N SER A 86 -14.02 -3.32 2.35
CA SER A 86 -13.91 -1.87 2.13
C SER A 86 -13.22 -1.58 0.79
N MET A 87 -12.10 -2.25 0.51
CA MET A 87 -11.38 -2.10 -0.75
C MET A 87 -12.24 -2.42 -1.96
N SER A 88 -13.02 -3.52 -1.91
CA SER A 88 -13.91 -3.87 -3.03
C SER A 88 -15.01 -2.83 -3.30
N GLY A 89 -15.46 -2.11 -2.27
CA GLY A 89 -16.43 -1.02 -2.44
C GLY A 89 -15.79 0.25 -3.01
N GLY A 90 -14.63 0.66 -2.48
CA GLY A 90 -13.93 1.87 -2.94
C GLY A 90 -13.37 1.74 -4.36
N LEU A 91 -12.89 0.55 -4.75
CA LEU A 91 -12.37 0.31 -6.10
C LEU A 91 -13.45 0.35 -7.19
N THR A 92 -14.72 0.09 -6.85
CA THR A 92 -15.84 0.24 -7.79
C THR A 92 -16.30 1.68 -7.93
N GLU A 93 -16.20 2.49 -6.88
CA GLU A 93 -16.59 3.92 -6.89
C GLU A 93 -15.58 4.81 -7.64
N GLY A 94 -14.31 4.41 -7.71
CA GLY A 94 -13.26 5.11 -8.45
C GLY A 94 -13.30 4.93 -9.98
N GLN A 95 -14.10 3.99 -10.50
CA GLN A 95 -14.20 3.73 -11.95
C GLN A 95 -15.32 4.52 -12.65
N ASP A 96 -16.19 5.19 -11.88
CA ASP A 96 -17.34 5.96 -12.38
C ASP A 96 -17.12 7.50 -12.36
N GLN A 97 -15.88 7.97 -12.17
CA GLN A 97 -15.50 9.40 -12.16
C GLN A 97 -14.53 9.77 -13.29
#